data_AF-A0A7W7WUF7-F1
#
_entry.id   AF-A0A7W7WUF7-F1
#
_cell.length_a   1.000
_cell.length_b   1.000
_cell.length_c   1.000
_cell.angle_alpha   90.00
_cell.angle_beta   90.00
_cell.angle_gamma   90.00
#
_symmetry.space_group_name_H-M   'P 1'
#
loop_
_entity.id
_entity.type
_entity.pdbx_description
1 polymer ?
#
loop_
_entity_poly.entity_id
_entity_poly.type
_entity_poly.pdbx_seq_one_letter_code
_entity_poly.pdbx_strand_id
1 'polypeptide(L)'
;MNLSEAGRILATAISLDPKMPQPDAKGFIRGVWQKALHDVPYEDAEKAVFAHYRSDEYTRHRETISPADIVQWWNARRRPTERERSGSTGARAIPAAPFDPERLHAGVDRAVAALRAGKRVRAGSALAVAEREGVRESTARRRVLARPCGYCRAQVGEACVDGRGRKLTKSEAHPSRLVGAEVTPRARRLW
;
A
#
# COMPACT_ATOMS: atom_id res chain seq x y z
N MET A 1 20.54 -5.68 -11.02
CA MET A 1 21.77 -6.36 -11.48
C MET A 1 21.85 -6.52 -13.00
N ASN A 2 23.05 -6.75 -13.53
CA ASN A 2 23.30 -7.02 -14.96
C ASN A 2 23.11 -8.50 -15.33
N LEU A 3 23.19 -8.84 -16.63
CA LEU A 3 22.95 -10.20 -17.14
C LEU A 3 23.99 -11.23 -16.65
N SER A 4 25.24 -10.81 -16.50
CA SER A 4 26.33 -11.68 -16.02
C SER A 4 26.14 -12.02 -14.55
N GLU A 5 25.80 -11.02 -13.74
CA GLU A 5 25.44 -11.16 -12.32
C GLU A 5 24.25 -12.10 -12.13
N ALA A 6 23.15 -11.89 -12.87
CA ALA A 6 22.00 -12.79 -12.83
C ALA A 6 22.36 -14.22 -13.23
N GLY A 7 23.25 -14.38 -14.22
CA GLY A 7 23.78 -15.69 -14.62
C GLY A 7 24.58 -16.39 -13.51
N ARG A 8 25.36 -15.64 -12.73
CA ARG A 8 26.09 -16.17 -11.56
C ARG A 8 25.15 -16.61 -10.45
N ILE A 9 24.13 -15.80 -10.13
CA ILE A 9 23.11 -16.16 -9.13
C ILE A 9 22.40 -17.46 -9.54
N LEU A 10 21.98 -17.57 -10.81
CA LEU A 10 21.35 -18.78 -11.33
C LEU A 10 22.28 -20.00 -11.24
N ALA A 11 23.57 -19.84 -11.60
CA ALA A 11 24.54 -20.93 -11.50
C ALA A 11 24.76 -21.39 -10.04
N THR A 12 24.80 -20.45 -9.09
CA THR A 12 24.87 -20.76 -7.66
C THR A 12 23.63 -21.49 -7.18
N ALA A 13 22.44 -21.09 -7.62
CA ALA A 13 21.22 -21.78 -7.21
C ALA A 13 21.12 -23.19 -7.83
N ILE A 14 21.57 -23.39 -9.08
CA ILE A 14 21.66 -24.72 -9.72
C ILE A 14 22.66 -25.63 -9.00
N SER A 15 23.79 -25.10 -8.51
CA SER A 15 24.77 -25.91 -7.80
C SER A 15 24.28 -26.37 -6.42
N LEU A 16 23.37 -25.59 -5.81
CA LEU A 16 22.75 -25.92 -4.52
C LEU A 16 21.48 -26.77 -4.67
N ASP A 17 20.79 -26.69 -5.81
CA ASP A 17 19.56 -27.41 -6.08
C ASP A 17 19.56 -28.10 -7.45
N PRO A 18 19.79 -29.43 -7.49
CA PRO A 18 19.78 -30.20 -8.72
C PRO A 18 18.45 -30.16 -9.49
N LYS A 19 17.33 -29.80 -8.84
CA LYS A 19 16.01 -29.70 -9.49
C LYS A 19 15.80 -28.40 -10.26
N MET A 20 16.71 -27.44 -10.12
CA MET A 20 16.54 -26.13 -10.72
C MET A 20 16.59 -26.21 -12.26
N PRO A 21 15.74 -25.46 -12.98
CA PRO A 21 15.77 -25.45 -14.44
C PRO A 21 17.15 -25.05 -14.98
N GLN A 22 17.72 -25.92 -15.82
CA GLN A 22 18.99 -25.64 -16.48
C GLN A 22 18.80 -24.47 -17.46
N PRO A 23 19.77 -23.54 -17.55
CA PRO A 23 19.68 -22.42 -18.48
C PRO A 23 19.60 -22.95 -19.91
N ASP A 24 18.68 -22.39 -20.69
CA ASP A 24 18.56 -22.70 -22.10
C ASP A 24 19.76 -22.14 -22.88
N ALA A 25 20.16 -22.81 -23.96
CA ALA A 25 21.28 -22.37 -24.81
C ALA A 25 21.09 -20.95 -25.39
N LYS A 26 19.83 -20.49 -25.49
CA LYS A 26 19.47 -19.15 -25.98
C LYS A 26 19.47 -18.08 -24.87
N GLY A 27 19.72 -18.46 -23.61
CA GLY A 27 19.84 -17.55 -22.48
C GLY A 27 18.53 -16.90 -22.04
N PHE A 28 17.38 -17.41 -22.47
CA PHE A 28 16.06 -16.93 -22.05
C PHE A 28 15.90 -16.94 -20.53
N ILE A 29 16.22 -18.05 -19.86
CA ILE A 29 16.08 -18.19 -18.41
C ILE A 29 16.96 -17.16 -17.69
N ARG A 30 18.19 -16.98 -18.14
CA ARG A 30 19.10 -15.94 -17.61
C ARG A 30 18.53 -14.54 -17.81
N GLY A 31 17.93 -14.27 -18.98
CA GLY A 31 17.26 -12.99 -19.27
C GLY A 31 16.04 -12.74 -18.38
N VAL A 32 15.24 -13.77 -18.09
CA VAL A 32 14.11 -13.68 -17.16
C VAL A 32 14.59 -13.34 -15.75
N TRP A 33 15.62 -14.03 -15.26
CA TRP A 33 16.23 -13.76 -13.96
C TRP A 33 16.79 -12.33 -13.88
N GLN A 34 17.49 -11.87 -14.93
CA GLN A 34 18.02 -10.51 -14.99
C GLN A 34 16.91 -9.45 -14.91
N LYS A 35 15.80 -9.64 -15.62
CA LYS A 35 14.65 -8.72 -15.57
C LYS A 35 13.99 -8.73 -14.20
N ALA A 36 13.78 -9.92 -13.63
CA ALA A 36 13.15 -10.07 -12.32
C ALA A 36 13.99 -9.45 -11.18
N LEU A 37 15.31 -9.54 -11.28
CA LEU A 37 16.26 -9.07 -10.26
C LEU A 37 16.92 -7.73 -10.63
N HIS A 38 16.36 -6.97 -11.57
CA HIS A 38 16.98 -5.73 -12.07
C HIS A 38 17.25 -4.70 -10.96
N ASP A 39 16.37 -4.62 -9.97
CA ASP A 39 16.49 -3.70 -8.81
C ASP A 39 17.28 -4.27 -7.63
N VAL A 40 17.62 -5.57 -7.65
CA VAL A 40 18.29 -6.23 -6.52
C VAL A 40 19.82 -6.13 -6.72
N PRO A 41 20.58 -5.67 -5.71
CA PRO A 41 22.04 -5.74 -5.73
C PRO A 41 22.53 -7.19 -5.76
N TYR A 42 23.61 -7.48 -6.49
CA TYR A 42 24.16 -8.83 -6.64
C TYR A 42 24.45 -9.49 -5.28
N GLU A 43 25.13 -8.79 -4.38
CA GLU A 43 25.51 -9.31 -3.06
C GLU A 43 24.30 -9.69 -2.19
N ASP A 44 23.21 -8.93 -2.27
CA ASP A 44 21.98 -9.23 -1.54
C ASP A 44 21.25 -10.43 -2.15
N ALA A 45 21.25 -10.55 -3.48
CA ALA A 45 20.69 -11.71 -4.15
C ALA A 45 21.45 -13.00 -3.79
N GLU A 46 22.77 -12.94 -3.73
CA GLU A 46 23.60 -14.08 -3.33
C GLU A 46 23.32 -14.49 -1.87
N LYS A 47 23.23 -13.53 -0.95
CA LYS A 47 22.84 -13.78 0.45
C LYS A 47 21.45 -14.39 0.54
N ALA A 48 20.50 -13.94 -0.29
CA ALA A 48 19.14 -14.49 -0.31
C ALA A 48 19.13 -15.97 -0.75
N VAL A 49 19.88 -16.32 -1.79
CA VAL A 49 20.03 -17.73 -2.24
C VAL A 49 20.56 -18.59 -1.10
N PHE A 50 21.64 -18.15 -0.46
CA PHE A 50 22.24 -18.87 0.66
C PHE A 50 21.32 -18.97 1.87
N ALA A 51 20.53 -17.93 2.16
CA ALA A 51 19.57 -17.94 3.25
C ALA A 51 18.41 -18.91 2.98
N HIS A 52 17.90 -18.95 1.75
CA HIS A 52 16.85 -19.87 1.32
C HIS A 52 17.26 -21.32 1.51
N TYR A 53 18.40 -21.72 0.95
CA TYR A 53 18.84 -23.12 1.00
C TYR A 53 19.34 -23.57 2.38
N ARG A 54 19.60 -22.63 3.30
CA ARG A 54 19.86 -22.92 4.73
C ARG A 54 18.61 -22.86 5.61
N SER A 55 17.45 -22.54 5.05
CA SER A 55 16.22 -22.37 5.84
C SER A 55 15.57 -23.71 6.20
N ASP A 56 14.83 -23.69 7.32
CA ASP A 56 13.97 -24.81 7.71
C ASP A 56 12.85 -25.05 6.69
N GLU A 57 12.45 -24.01 5.95
CA GLU A 57 11.43 -24.09 4.91
C GLU A 57 11.92 -24.93 3.73
N TYR A 58 13.14 -24.67 3.24
CA TYR A 58 13.77 -25.54 2.23
C TYR A 58 13.95 -26.97 2.75
N THR A 59 14.37 -27.13 4.00
CA THR A 59 14.58 -28.47 4.58
C THR A 59 13.29 -29.29 4.60
N ARG A 60 12.15 -28.65 4.88
CA ARG A 60 10.82 -29.29 4.97
C ARG A 60 10.16 -29.52 3.61
N HIS A 61 10.20 -28.55 2.71
CA HIS A 61 9.42 -28.58 1.47
C HIS A 61 10.26 -28.87 0.22
N ARG A 62 11.59 -28.70 0.31
CA ARG A 62 12.56 -28.92 -0.78
C ARG A 62 12.18 -28.16 -2.05
N GLU A 63 11.67 -26.95 -1.88
CA GLU A 63 11.25 -26.06 -2.96
C GLU A 63 12.42 -25.25 -3.52
N THR A 64 12.49 -25.19 -4.84
CA THR A 64 13.53 -24.46 -5.56
C THR A 64 13.31 -22.96 -5.44
N ILE A 65 14.38 -22.21 -5.15
CA ILE A 65 14.28 -20.75 -5.04
C ILE A 65 13.89 -20.12 -6.39
N SER A 66 12.98 -19.16 -6.34
CA SER A 66 12.61 -18.35 -7.49
C SER A 66 13.18 -16.92 -7.37
N PRO A 67 13.26 -16.15 -8.48
CA PRO A 67 13.59 -14.74 -8.40
C PRO A 67 12.67 -13.93 -7.48
N ALA A 68 11.40 -14.34 -7.35
CA ALA A 68 10.44 -13.67 -6.49
C ALA A 68 10.82 -13.81 -5.01
N ASP A 69 11.34 -14.96 -4.59
CA ASP A 69 11.77 -15.21 -3.21
C ASP A 69 12.96 -14.34 -2.84
N ILE A 70 13.90 -14.17 -3.78
CA ILE A 70 15.05 -13.26 -3.63
C ILE A 70 14.57 -11.81 -3.47
N VAL A 71 13.62 -11.37 -4.30
CA VAL A 71 13.05 -10.03 -4.22
C VAL A 71 12.31 -9.84 -2.90
N GLN A 72 11.54 -10.83 -2.44
CA GLN A 72 10.86 -10.79 -1.15
C GLN A 72 11.85 -10.70 0.01
N TRP A 73 12.91 -11.50 0.00
CA TRP A 73 13.97 -11.48 1.00
C TRP A 73 14.64 -10.11 1.08
N TRP A 74 15.01 -9.54 -0.07
CA TRP A 74 15.61 -8.21 -0.16
C TRP A 74 14.64 -7.12 0.31
N ASN A 75 13.37 -7.21 -0.10
CA ASN A 75 12.32 -6.30 0.34
C ASN A 75 12.12 -6.32 1.86
N ALA A 76 12.13 -7.50 2.48
CA ALA A 76 11.98 -7.64 3.92
C ALA A 76 13.11 -6.98 4.70
N ARG A 77 14.32 -6.93 4.13
CA ARG A 77 15.52 -6.36 4.78
C ARG A 77 15.74 -4.89 4.50
N ARG A 78 15.35 -4.39 3.31
CA ARG A 78 15.42 -2.96 2.98
C ARG A 78 14.24 -2.18 3.55
N ARG A 79 13.11 -2.84 3.82
CA ARG A 79 12.05 -2.24 4.61
C ARG A 79 12.64 -2.02 6.00
N PRO A 80 12.64 -0.79 6.53
CA PRO A 80 13.00 -0.60 7.93
C PRO A 80 12.10 -1.55 8.72
N THR A 81 12.74 -2.43 9.48
CA THR A 81 12.02 -3.40 10.29
C THR A 81 10.98 -2.63 11.09
N GLU A 82 9.81 -3.24 11.30
CA GLU A 82 8.79 -2.58 12.13
C GLU A 82 9.35 -2.22 13.52
N ARG A 83 10.40 -2.93 13.98
CA ARG A 83 11.28 -2.61 15.11
C ARG A 83 12.08 -1.31 14.97
N GLU A 84 12.64 -0.99 13.81
CA GLU A 84 13.26 0.32 13.53
C GLU A 84 12.21 1.44 13.42
N ARG A 85 10.98 1.14 12.99
CA ARG A 85 9.86 2.09 13.01
C ARG A 85 9.23 2.27 14.40
N SER A 86 9.27 1.26 15.25
CA SER A 86 8.71 1.26 16.62
C SER A 86 9.72 1.59 17.71
N GLY A 87 11.00 1.76 17.36
CA GLY A 87 12.04 2.19 18.27
C GLY A 87 12.79 1.04 18.91
N SER A 88 14.04 0.84 18.49
CA SER A 88 15.06 0.32 19.40
C SER A 88 16.44 0.81 18.98
N THR A 89 17.04 1.62 19.87
CA THR A 89 18.49 1.81 20.07
C THR A 89 19.30 2.33 18.88
N GLY A 90 19.33 3.65 18.69
CA GLY A 90 20.52 4.33 18.13
C GLY A 90 20.25 5.47 17.15
N ALA A 91 19.15 5.45 16.41
CA ALA A 91 18.78 6.61 15.60
C ALA A 91 18.19 7.69 16.52
N ARG A 92 18.75 8.91 16.46
CA ARG A 92 18.20 10.12 17.12
C ARG A 92 16.67 10.02 17.08
N ALA A 93 16.06 9.80 18.24
CA ALA A 93 14.61 9.79 18.36
C ALA A 93 14.14 11.14 17.84
N ILE A 94 13.60 11.16 16.62
CA ILE A 94 12.77 12.28 16.20
C ILE A 94 11.63 12.21 17.21
N PRO A 95 11.50 13.19 18.12
CA PRO A 95 10.45 13.14 19.11
C PRO A 95 9.15 12.93 18.34
N ALA A 96 8.40 11.89 18.71
CA ALA A 96 7.08 11.66 18.16
C ALA A 96 6.37 13.00 18.27
N ALA A 97 6.01 13.59 17.13
CA ALA A 97 5.30 14.85 17.15
C ALA A 97 4.11 14.66 18.10
N PRO A 98 3.84 15.62 19.00
CA PRO A 98 2.74 15.49 19.93
C PRO A 98 1.50 15.11 19.15
N PHE A 99 0.73 14.15 19.68
CA PHE A 99 -0.47 13.66 19.02
C PHE A 99 -1.36 14.84 18.68
N ASP A 100 -1.44 15.13 17.38
CA ASP A 100 -2.19 16.24 16.83
C ASP A 100 -3.31 15.66 15.93
N PRO A 101 -4.53 15.57 16.47
CA PRO A 101 -5.70 15.12 15.73
C PRO A 101 -5.91 15.89 14.43
N GLU A 102 -5.61 17.19 14.40
CA GLU A 102 -5.78 18.01 13.21
C GLU A 102 -4.78 17.64 12.12
N ARG A 103 -3.53 17.36 12.50
CA ARG A 103 -2.50 16.90 11.57
C ARG A 103 -2.83 15.52 10.98
N LEU A 104 -3.36 14.60 11.77
CA LEU A 104 -3.84 13.30 11.30
C LEU A 104 -5.02 13.46 10.32
N HIS A 105 -6.00 14.27 10.71
CA HIS A 105 -7.16 14.58 9.88
C HIS A 105 -6.77 15.26 8.55
N ALA A 106 -5.79 16.16 8.55
CA ALA A 106 -5.24 16.79 7.36
C ALA A 106 -4.46 15.80 6.48
N GLY A 107 -3.82 14.79 7.07
CA GLY A 107 -3.19 13.69 6.34
C GLY A 107 -4.22 12.82 5.61
N VAL A 108 -5.26 12.40 6.32
CA VAL A 108 -6.35 11.60 5.75
C VAL A 108 -7.09 12.36 4.65
N ASP A 109 -7.36 13.65 4.85
CA ASP A 109 -8.00 14.48 3.83
C ASP A 109 -7.18 14.58 2.56
N ARG A 110 -5.86 14.77 2.67
CA ARG A 110 -4.98 14.84 1.51
C ARG A 110 -4.99 13.52 0.74
N ALA A 111 -4.97 12.38 1.43
CA ALA A 111 -5.02 11.08 0.78
C ALA A 111 -6.37 10.83 0.06
N VAL A 112 -7.48 11.14 0.72
CA VAL A 112 -8.82 11.00 0.12
C VAL A 112 -9.02 11.98 -1.04
N ALA A 113 -8.56 13.22 -0.90
CA ALA A 113 -8.59 14.23 -1.94
C ALA A 113 -7.78 13.80 -3.16
N ALA A 114 -6.56 13.28 -2.98
CA ALA A 114 -5.72 12.78 -4.07
C ALA A 114 -6.36 11.61 -4.82
N LEU A 115 -6.96 10.65 -4.11
CA LEU A 115 -7.68 9.52 -4.72
C LEU A 115 -8.88 9.97 -5.56
N ARG A 116 -9.62 10.97 -5.08
CA ARG A 116 -10.76 11.55 -5.82
C ARG A 116 -10.30 12.41 -6.98
N ALA A 117 -9.23 13.19 -6.81
CA ALA A 117 -8.63 13.98 -7.85
C ALA A 117 -8.18 13.08 -9.01
N GLY A 118 -7.50 11.97 -8.72
CA GLY A 118 -7.09 10.98 -9.72
C GLY A 118 -8.28 10.40 -10.51
N LYS A 119 -9.43 10.17 -9.88
CA LYS A 119 -10.66 9.72 -10.57
C LYS A 119 -11.22 10.80 -11.50
N ARG A 120 -11.22 12.07 -11.09
CA ARG A 120 -11.72 13.20 -11.90
C ARG A 120 -10.78 13.57 -13.04
N VAL A 121 -9.47 13.48 -12.84
CA VAL A 121 -8.47 13.65 -13.90
C VAL A 121 -8.65 12.58 -14.98
N ARG A 122 -8.87 11.31 -14.59
CA ARG A 122 -9.22 10.23 -15.55
C ARG A 122 -10.53 10.49 -16.29
N ALA A 123 -11.44 11.28 -15.72
CA ALA A 123 -12.71 11.68 -16.34
C ALA A 123 -12.60 13.02 -17.11
N GLY A 124 -11.40 13.53 -17.36
CA GLY A 124 -11.15 14.72 -18.18
C GLY A 124 -11.15 16.06 -17.44
N SER A 125 -11.19 16.07 -16.10
CA SER A 125 -11.07 17.31 -15.32
C SER A 125 -9.62 17.77 -15.18
N ALA A 126 -9.40 19.09 -15.22
CA ALA A 126 -8.08 19.68 -14.93
C ALA A 126 -7.65 19.35 -13.48
N LEU A 127 -6.37 18.98 -13.28
CA LEU A 127 -5.83 18.53 -11.99
C LEU A 127 -6.11 19.53 -10.85
N ALA A 128 -5.86 20.81 -11.08
CA ALA A 128 -6.08 21.87 -10.08
C ALA A 128 -7.56 22.06 -9.69
N VAL A 129 -8.50 21.66 -10.55
CA VAL A 129 -9.94 21.66 -10.23
C VAL A 129 -10.26 20.40 -9.42
N ALA A 130 -9.76 19.25 -9.88
CA ALA A 130 -9.97 17.95 -9.25
C ALA A 130 -9.46 17.89 -7.79
N GLU A 131 -8.30 18.48 -7.50
CA GLU A 131 -7.72 18.56 -6.15
C GLU A 131 -8.55 19.45 -5.22
N ARG A 132 -8.92 20.66 -5.68
CA ARG A 132 -9.74 21.60 -4.90
C ARG A 132 -11.09 21.00 -4.53
N GLU A 133 -11.71 20.31 -5.47
CA GLU A 133 -12.97 19.62 -5.22
C GLU A 133 -12.79 18.43 -4.28
N GLY A 134 -11.71 17.65 -4.42
CA GLY A 134 -11.38 16.55 -3.51
C GLY A 134 -11.24 16.97 -2.05
N VAL A 135 -10.56 18.10 -1.78
CA VAL A 135 -10.40 18.65 -0.42
C VAL A 135 -11.74 19.13 0.14
N ARG A 136 -12.54 19.85 -0.65
CA ARG A 136 -13.89 20.30 -0.25
C ARG A 136 -14.78 19.11 0.11
N GLU A 137 -14.72 18.06 -0.70
CA GLU A 137 -15.51 16.85 -0.52
C GLU A 137 -15.11 16.07 0.74
N SER A 138 -13.80 15.94 1.02
CA SER A 138 -13.30 15.29 2.24
C SER A 138 -13.71 16.05 3.50
N THR A 139 -13.56 17.38 3.48
CA THR A 139 -13.96 18.27 4.58
C THR A 139 -15.45 18.17 4.88
N ALA A 140 -16.29 18.18 3.82
CA ALA A 140 -17.73 18.02 3.95
C ALA A 140 -18.11 16.66 4.57
N ARG A 141 -17.47 15.56 4.12
CA ARG A 141 -17.68 14.23 4.70
C ARG A 141 -17.35 14.19 6.18
N ARG A 142 -16.26 14.84 6.60
CA ARG A 142 -15.88 14.90 8.02
C ARG A 142 -16.92 15.62 8.86
N ARG A 143 -17.41 16.78 8.39
CA ARG A 143 -18.46 17.55 9.09
C ARG A 143 -19.75 16.75 9.26
N VAL A 144 -20.16 16.01 8.22
CA VAL A 144 -21.33 15.13 8.29
C VAL A 144 -21.14 14.02 9.31
N LEU A 145 -19.98 13.37 9.31
CA LEU A 145 -19.67 12.28 10.25
C LEU A 145 -19.49 12.74 11.69
N ALA A 146 -19.10 13.99 11.92
CA ALA A 146 -18.95 14.58 13.26
C ALA A 146 -20.27 14.80 14.00
N ARG A 147 -21.42 14.66 13.32
CA ARG A 147 -22.76 14.85 13.89
C ARG A 147 -23.53 13.54 13.93
N PRO A 148 -24.36 13.27 14.96
CA PRO A 148 -25.31 12.17 14.93
C PRO A 148 -26.44 12.44 13.91
N CYS A 149 -27.06 11.38 13.42
CA CYS A 149 -28.19 11.48 12.49
C CYS A 149 -29.53 11.46 13.23
N GLY A 150 -30.32 12.53 13.14
CA GLY A 150 -31.66 12.57 13.78
C GLY A 150 -32.70 11.63 13.15
N TYR A 151 -32.48 11.15 11.92
CA TYR A 151 -33.43 10.27 11.22
C TYR A 151 -33.20 8.78 11.50
N CYS A 152 -32.00 8.27 11.19
CA CYS A 152 -31.66 6.86 11.39
C CYS A 152 -30.85 6.58 12.66
N ARG A 153 -30.64 7.59 13.51
CA ARG A 153 -29.90 7.50 14.78
C ARG A 153 -28.44 7.00 14.67
N ALA A 154 -27.87 7.03 13.46
CA ALA A 154 -26.45 6.74 13.24
C ALA A 154 -25.57 7.66 14.09
N GLN A 155 -24.58 7.06 14.77
CA GLN A 155 -23.73 7.77 15.72
C GLN A 155 -22.63 8.58 15.01
N VAL A 156 -21.90 9.37 15.79
CA VAL A 156 -20.70 10.09 15.32
C VAL A 156 -19.71 9.07 14.74
N GLY A 157 -19.17 9.35 13.55
CA GLY A 157 -18.25 8.45 12.84
C GLY A 157 -18.93 7.36 12.00
N GLU A 158 -20.22 7.09 12.20
CA GLU A 158 -20.94 6.06 11.44
C GLU A 158 -21.64 6.62 10.20
N ALA A 159 -21.71 5.84 9.12
CA ALA A 159 -22.51 6.19 7.95
C ALA A 159 -24.01 6.09 8.25
N CYS A 160 -24.83 6.93 7.60
CA CYS A 160 -26.28 6.76 7.63
C CYS A 160 -26.69 5.40 7.05
N VAL A 161 -27.78 4.82 7.54
CA VAL A 161 -28.33 3.55 7.06
C VAL A 161 -29.70 3.73 6.41
N ASP A 162 -30.05 2.89 5.44
CA ASP A 162 -31.40 2.84 4.85
C ASP A 162 -32.43 2.23 5.83
N GLY A 163 -33.71 2.19 5.43
CA GLY A 163 -34.77 1.56 6.22
C GLY A 163 -34.60 0.06 6.47
N ARG A 164 -33.60 -0.59 5.85
CA ARG A 164 -33.21 -2.00 6.06
C ARG A 164 -31.91 -2.11 6.85
N GLY A 165 -31.36 -1.01 7.38
CA GLY A 165 -30.12 -0.99 8.16
C GLY A 165 -28.84 -1.03 7.33
N ARG A 166 -28.90 -0.91 5.99
CA ARG A 166 -27.71 -0.95 5.12
C ARG A 166 -27.08 0.43 4.99
N LYS A 167 -25.75 0.50 5.10
CA LYS A 167 -25.01 1.77 5.00
C LYS A 167 -25.21 2.44 3.64
N LEU A 168 -25.54 3.71 3.66
CA LEU A 168 -25.64 4.58 2.49
C LEU A 168 -24.23 4.93 2.01
N THR A 169 -23.64 4.05 1.20
CA THR A 169 -22.27 4.18 0.67
C THR A 169 -22.20 4.83 -0.71
N LYS A 170 -23.34 5.01 -1.39
CA LYS A 170 -23.43 5.64 -2.73
C LYS A 170 -24.57 6.65 -2.83
N SER A 171 -25.21 6.94 -1.71
CA SER A 171 -26.38 7.81 -1.58
C SER A 171 -26.08 8.91 -0.59
N GLU A 172 -26.80 10.02 -0.68
CA GLU A 172 -26.64 11.14 0.25
C GLU A 172 -26.98 10.72 1.68
N ALA A 173 -26.32 11.35 2.66
CA ALA A 173 -26.73 11.21 4.06
C ALA A 173 -28.12 11.84 4.25
N HIS A 174 -28.87 11.40 5.26
CA HIS A 174 -30.18 11.99 5.53
C HIS A 174 -30.13 13.51 5.72
N PRO A 175 -31.14 14.26 5.23
CA PRO A 175 -31.18 15.72 5.32
C PRO A 175 -30.92 16.26 6.72
N SER A 176 -31.44 15.59 7.76
CA SER A 176 -31.24 15.99 9.16
C SER A 176 -29.76 16.07 9.55
N ARG A 177 -28.92 15.16 9.04
CA ARG A 177 -27.48 15.15 9.29
C ARG A 177 -26.72 16.15 8.43
N LEU A 178 -27.17 16.38 7.19
CA LEU A 178 -26.58 17.39 6.29
C LEU A 178 -26.81 18.81 6.80
N VAL A 179 -28.03 19.10 7.27
CA VAL A 179 -28.40 20.40 7.87
C VAL A 179 -27.57 20.66 9.13
N GLY A 180 -27.47 19.67 10.05
CA GLY A 180 -26.66 19.81 11.27
C GLY A 180 -25.14 19.92 11.02
N ALA A 181 -24.68 19.58 9.81
CA ALA A 181 -23.29 19.70 9.39
C ALA A 181 -23.03 20.94 8.50
N GLU A 182 -24.07 21.73 8.20
CA GLU A 182 -24.02 22.90 7.30
C GLU A 182 -23.45 22.55 5.90
N VAL A 183 -23.75 21.34 5.41
CA VAL A 183 -23.31 20.86 4.09
C VAL A 183 -24.49 20.84 3.14
N THR A 184 -24.34 21.45 1.95
CA THR A 184 -25.39 21.43 0.93
C THR A 184 -25.53 20.04 0.28
N PRO A 185 -26.76 19.60 -0.08
CA PRO A 185 -27.01 18.28 -0.68
C PRO A 185 -26.29 18.02 -2.00
N ARG A 186 -25.79 19.06 -2.68
CA ARG A 186 -25.05 18.94 -3.95
C ARG A 186 -23.73 18.16 -3.86
N ALA A 187 -23.28 17.78 -2.65
CA ALA A 187 -22.20 16.84 -2.43
C ALA A 187 -22.66 15.38 -2.73
N ARG A 188 -23.08 15.12 -3.97
CA ARG A 188 -23.85 13.93 -4.38
C ARG A 188 -23.19 12.57 -4.18
N ARG A 189 -21.91 12.49 -3.77
CA ARG A 189 -21.16 11.22 -3.63
C ARG A 189 -20.07 11.28 -2.56
N LEU A 190 -20.40 11.80 -1.37
CA LEU A 190 -19.44 11.83 -0.26
C LEU A 190 -18.97 10.44 0.19
N TRP A 191 -19.57 9.36 -0.29
CA TRP A 191 -19.36 7.99 0.18
C TRP A 191 -18.63 7.12 -0.83
#